data_AF-F8IDC2-F1
#
_entry.id   AF-F8IDC2-F1
#
_cell.length_a   1.000
_cell.length_b   1.000
_cell.length_c   1.000
_cell.angle_alpha   90.00
_cell.angle_beta   90.00
_cell.angle_gamma   90.00
#
_symmetry.space_group_name_H-M   'P 1'
#
loop_
_entity.id
_entity.type
_entity.pdbx_description
1 polymer ?
#
loop_
_entity_poly.entity_id
_entity_poly.type
_entity_poly.pdbx_seq_one_letter_code
_entity_poly.pdbx_strand_id
1 'polypeptide(L)'
;MEDLDLFRANELLADGFRTLLAIGVSRDEALEIAQEQLEEVFAGHVFVNEHYYDGTDIPIRVGDRVYHRSEDEALGTLVKFEPEQDIFVIDWDDIGPVEYTMECIAAIGLEESRDT
;
A
#
# COMPACT_ATOMS: atom_id res chain seq x y z
N MET A 1 18.35 -3.30 -7.30
CA MET A 1 18.65 -4.60 -6.64
C MET A 1 17.36 -4.98 -5.93
N GLU A 2 16.33 -5.32 -6.72
CA GLU A 2 14.93 -5.39 -6.26
C GLU A 2 14.24 -6.72 -6.63
N ASP A 3 14.78 -7.51 -7.56
CA ASP A 3 14.25 -8.84 -7.90
C ASP A 3 14.56 -9.94 -6.87
N LEU A 4 15.50 -9.67 -5.95
CA LEU A 4 15.98 -10.68 -4.99
C LEU A 4 14.93 -11.01 -3.92
N ASP A 5 14.06 -10.07 -3.60
CA ASP A 5 13.08 -10.20 -2.51
C ASP A 5 11.83 -10.99 -2.96
N LEU A 6 11.37 -10.80 -4.19
CA LEU A 6 10.25 -11.57 -4.78
C LEU A 6 10.61 -13.03 -5.03
N PHE A 7 11.83 -13.31 -5.51
CA PHE A 7 12.27 -14.69 -5.73
C PHE A 7 12.37 -15.44 -4.40
N ARG A 8 12.92 -14.80 -3.37
CA ARG A 8 13.06 -15.39 -2.03
C ARG A 8 11.72 -15.60 -1.33
N ALA A 9 10.77 -14.68 -1.49
CA ALA A 9 9.40 -14.85 -0.99
C ALA A 9 8.70 -16.06 -1.64
N ASN A 10 8.84 -16.21 -2.97
CA ASN A 10 8.29 -17.37 -3.69
C ASN A 10 8.91 -18.70 -3.25
N GLU A 11 10.22 -18.74 -2.98
CA GLU A 11 10.88 -19.95 -2.45
C GLU A 11 10.37 -20.33 -1.06
N LEU A 12 10.21 -19.35 -0.15
CA LEU A 12 9.71 -19.58 1.20
C LEU A 12 8.27 -20.09 1.21
N LEU A 13 7.42 -19.54 0.35
CA LEU A 13 6.02 -19.99 0.19
C LEU A 13 5.93 -21.41 -0.36
N ALA A 14 6.75 -21.73 -1.37
CA ALA A 14 6.80 -23.07 -1.93
C ALA A 14 7.29 -24.11 -0.91
N ASP A 15 8.23 -23.75 -0.03
CA ASP A 15 8.75 -24.64 1.01
C ASP A 15 7.76 -24.83 2.17
N GLY A 16 7.07 -23.77 2.59
CA GLY A 16 5.98 -23.82 3.56
C GLY A 16 4.84 -24.73 3.09
N PHE A 17 4.40 -24.57 1.83
CA PHE A 17 3.36 -25.41 1.24
C PHE A 17 3.75 -26.89 1.19
N ARG A 18 5.00 -27.19 0.81
CA ARG A 18 5.52 -28.58 0.81
C ARG A 18 5.56 -29.18 2.21
N THR A 19 5.91 -28.36 3.22
CA THR A 19 5.94 -28.79 4.61
C THR A 19 4.55 -29.13 5.13
N LEU A 20 3.54 -28.32 4.82
CA LEU A 20 2.15 -28.57 5.18
C LEU A 20 1.62 -29.88 4.58
N LEU A 21 1.89 -30.12 3.30
CA LEU A 21 1.53 -31.39 2.65
C LEU A 21 2.25 -32.59 3.28
N ALA A 22 3.51 -32.43 3.68
CA ALA A 22 4.30 -33.50 4.30
C ALA A 22 3.80 -33.90 5.69
N ILE A 23 3.18 -32.98 6.43
CA ILE A 23 2.56 -33.25 7.74
C ILE A 23 1.09 -33.71 7.64
N GLY A 24 0.60 -33.95 6.42
CA GLY A 24 -0.72 -34.53 6.17
C GLY A 24 -1.87 -33.52 6.16
N VAL A 25 -1.56 -32.22 6.10
CA VAL A 25 -2.57 -31.18 5.84
C VAL A 25 -3.14 -31.40 4.44
N SER A 26 -4.45 -31.28 4.32
CA SER A 26 -5.12 -31.45 3.03
C SER A 26 -4.65 -30.37 2.05
N ARG A 27 -4.66 -30.67 0.75
CA ARG A 27 -4.25 -29.68 -0.26
C ARG A 27 -5.03 -28.38 -0.15
N ASP A 28 -6.33 -28.47 0.13
CA ASP A 28 -7.22 -27.31 0.19
C ASP A 28 -6.91 -26.44 1.42
N GLU A 29 -6.67 -27.06 2.58
CA GLU A 29 -6.27 -26.38 3.82
C GLU A 29 -4.86 -25.78 3.73
N ALA A 30 -3.93 -26.46 3.06
CA ALA A 30 -2.59 -25.92 2.81
C ALA A 30 -2.62 -24.72 1.85
N LEU A 31 -3.57 -24.67 0.92
CA LEU A 31 -3.78 -23.52 0.04
C LEU A 31 -4.38 -22.33 0.78
N GLU A 32 -5.33 -22.56 1.69
CA GLU A 32 -5.93 -21.52 2.53
C GLU A 32 -4.88 -20.88 3.45
N ILE A 33 -4.06 -21.69 4.13
CA ILE A 33 -2.97 -21.19 4.99
C ILE A 33 -1.93 -20.42 4.16
N ALA A 34 -1.59 -20.90 2.96
CA ALA A 34 -0.65 -20.19 2.09
C ALA A 34 -1.22 -18.86 1.58
N GLN A 35 -2.54 -18.78 1.34
CA GLN A 35 -3.22 -17.55 0.96
C GLN A 35 -3.23 -16.53 2.11
N GLU A 36 -3.55 -16.94 3.33
CA GLU A 36 -3.50 -16.05 4.51
C GLU A 36 -2.07 -15.52 4.75
N GLN A 37 -1.06 -16.37 4.62
CA GLN A 37 0.34 -15.94 4.77
C GLN A 37 0.82 -15.05 3.61
N LEU A 38 0.33 -15.28 2.40
CA LEU A 38 0.55 -14.38 1.26
C LEU A 38 -0.07 -13.01 1.54
N GLU A 39 -1.30 -12.96 2.06
CA GLU A 39 -1.96 -11.72 2.46
C GLU A 39 -1.20 -10.99 3.57
N GLU A 40 -0.59 -11.68 4.54
CA GLU A 40 0.28 -11.05 5.55
C GLU A 40 1.61 -10.55 4.97
N VAL A 41 2.24 -11.32 4.07
CA VAL A 41 3.48 -10.92 3.38
C VAL A 41 3.23 -9.73 2.45
N PHE A 42 2.06 -9.68 1.82
CA PHE A 42 1.61 -8.57 0.99
C PHE A 42 1.03 -7.40 1.78
N ALA A 43 0.46 -7.61 2.98
CA ALA A 43 0.11 -6.52 3.89
C ALA A 43 1.38 -5.78 4.37
N GLY A 44 2.55 -6.44 4.32
CA GLY A 44 3.86 -5.81 4.46
C GLY A 44 4.47 -5.28 3.15
N HIS A 45 3.93 -5.63 1.98
CA HIS A 45 4.35 -5.13 0.65
C HIS A 45 3.21 -4.33 0.02
N VAL A 46 3.22 -3.02 0.24
CA VAL A 46 2.31 -2.05 -0.38
C VAL A 46 2.17 -2.34 -1.89
N PHE A 47 1.04 -2.92 -2.30
CA PHE A 47 0.66 -2.96 -3.70
C PHE A 47 0.37 -1.52 -4.11
N VAL A 48 1.20 -1.00 -5.01
CA VAL A 48 1.10 0.34 -5.58
C VAL A 48 -0.12 0.36 -6.52
N ASN A 49 -1.30 0.58 -5.97
CA ASN A 49 -2.52 0.81 -6.73
C ASN A 49 -2.52 2.26 -7.21
N GLU A 50 -2.15 2.45 -8.48
CA GLU A 50 -2.21 3.74 -9.15
C GLU A 50 -3.65 4.15 -9.41
N HIS A 51 -4.06 5.28 -8.87
CA HIS A 51 -5.38 5.83 -9.13
C HIS A 51 -5.32 7.32 -9.45
N TYR A 52 -6.06 7.71 -10.49
CA TYR A 52 -6.25 9.08 -10.95
C TYR A 52 -7.57 9.63 -10.40
N TYR A 53 -7.58 10.87 -9.92
CA TYR A 53 -8.74 11.47 -9.25
C TYR A 53 -9.21 12.76 -9.91
N ASP A 54 -10.52 12.93 -10.00
CA ASP A 54 -11.13 14.19 -10.46
C ASP A 54 -10.76 15.31 -9.46
N GLY A 55 -9.89 16.24 -9.89
CA GLY A 55 -9.29 17.29 -9.04
C GLY A 55 -7.77 17.18 -8.88
N THR A 56 -7.18 16.02 -9.21
CA THR A 56 -5.74 15.81 -9.32
C THR A 56 -5.43 15.06 -10.63
N ASP A 57 -4.87 15.75 -11.62
CA ASP A 57 -4.41 15.13 -12.88
C ASP A 57 -3.27 14.11 -12.70
N ILE A 58 -2.87 13.85 -11.45
CA ILE A 58 -1.66 13.14 -11.07
C ILE A 58 -2.09 11.93 -10.23
N PRO A 59 -1.66 10.71 -10.58
CA PRO A 59 -1.98 9.53 -9.82
C PRO A 59 -1.24 9.54 -8.48
N ILE A 60 -1.93 9.29 -7.38
CA ILE A 60 -1.33 9.23 -6.03
C ILE A 60 -1.39 7.78 -5.54
N ARG A 61 -0.30 7.30 -4.95
CA ARG A 61 -0.10 5.93 -4.49
C ARG A 61 0.26 5.91 -3.01
N VAL A 62 -0.08 4.81 -2.32
CA VAL A 62 0.42 4.58 -0.96
C VAL A 62 1.95 4.52 -1.00
N GLY A 63 2.59 5.25 -0.10
CA GLY A 63 4.03 5.50 -0.05
C GLY A 63 4.47 6.81 -0.70
N ASP A 64 3.60 7.46 -1.49
CA ASP A 64 3.95 8.73 -2.13
C ASP A 64 4.08 9.85 -1.10
N ARG A 65 5.03 10.74 -1.36
CA ARG A 65 5.17 12.00 -0.65
C ARG A 65 4.18 13.01 -1.19
N VAL A 66 3.39 13.54 -0.27
CA VAL A 66 2.29 14.44 -0.57
C VAL A 66 2.43 15.74 0.21
N TYR A 67 1.82 16.79 -0.32
CA TYR A 67 1.71 18.07 0.37
C TYR A 67 0.27 18.57 0.36
N HIS A 68 -0.08 19.37 1.35
CA HIS A 68 -1.36 20.05 1.38
C HIS A 68 -1.30 21.34 0.53
N ARG A 69 -2.06 21.42 -0.56
CA ARG A 69 -2.03 22.54 -1.52
C ARG A 69 -2.42 23.89 -0.91
N SER A 70 -3.20 23.90 0.16
CA SER A 70 -3.58 25.15 0.85
C SER A 70 -2.67 25.52 2.01
N GLU A 71 -1.80 24.61 2.45
CA GLU A 71 -0.86 24.84 3.54
C GLU A 71 0.54 24.61 2.98
N ASP A 72 1.18 25.70 2.54
CA ASP A 72 2.41 25.75 1.74
C ASP A 72 3.59 24.90 2.28
N GLU A 73 3.52 24.33 3.47
CA GLU A 73 4.64 23.63 4.12
C GLU A 73 4.30 22.24 4.69
N ALA A 74 3.03 21.83 4.71
CA ALA A 74 2.67 20.53 5.28
C ALA A 74 3.05 19.40 4.31
N LEU A 75 4.07 18.63 4.67
CA LEU A 75 4.48 17.43 3.96
C LEU A 75 4.11 16.17 4.75
N GLY A 76 3.74 15.13 4.02
CA GLY A 76 3.36 13.86 4.60
C GLY A 76 3.50 12.71 3.61
N THR A 77 3.16 11.52 4.07
CA THR A 77 3.20 10.30 3.28
C THR A 77 1.81 9.69 3.23
N LEU A 78 1.30 9.35 2.05
CA LEU A 78 0.05 8.61 1.94
C LEU A 78 0.28 7.18 2.45
N VAL A 79 -0.29 6.81 3.59
CA VAL A 79 -0.04 5.50 4.24
C VAL A 79 -1.18 4.51 4.08
N LYS A 80 -2.39 5.00 3.80
CA LYS A 80 -3.55 4.16 3.56
C LYS A 80 -4.45 4.78 2.50
N PHE A 81 -4.99 3.95 1.64
CA PHE A 81 -5.84 4.39 0.56
C PHE A 81 -6.91 3.35 0.24
N GLU A 82 -8.18 3.64 0.56
CA GLU A 82 -9.32 2.74 0.38
C GLU A 82 -10.49 3.46 -0.31
N PRO A 83 -10.47 3.57 -1.65
CA PRO A 83 -11.45 4.37 -2.39
C PRO A 83 -12.86 3.77 -2.31
N GLU A 84 -12.99 2.45 -2.18
CA GLU A 84 -14.28 1.78 -1.97
C GLU A 84 -14.92 2.15 -0.62
N GLN A 85 -14.09 2.54 0.36
CA GLN A 85 -14.52 2.98 1.69
C GLN A 85 -14.57 4.50 1.81
N ASP A 86 -14.30 5.24 0.72
CA ASP A 86 -14.29 6.70 0.68
C ASP A 86 -13.28 7.35 1.64
N ILE A 87 -12.18 6.67 1.96
CA ILE A 87 -11.18 7.14 2.93
C ILE A 87 -9.73 7.00 2.46
N PHE A 88 -8.90 7.91 2.95
CA PHE A 88 -7.44 7.83 2.85
C PHE A 88 -6.77 8.38 4.11
N VAL A 89 -5.53 7.97 4.38
CA VAL A 89 -4.77 8.41 5.56
C VAL A 89 -3.41 8.93 5.14
N ILE A 90 -3.08 10.14 5.58
CA ILE A 90 -1.76 10.74 5.40
C ILE A 90 -1.08 10.81 6.76
N ASP A 91 0.16 10.33 6.83
CA ASP A 91 1.05 10.54 7.96
C ASP A 91 1.84 11.84 7.73
N TRP A 92 1.42 12.92 8.38
CA TRP A 92 2.04 14.23 8.27
C TRP A 92 3.27 14.31 9.17
N ASP A 93 4.39 14.82 8.65
CA ASP A 93 5.67 14.78 9.35
C ASP A 93 5.63 15.47 10.74
N ASP A 94 4.83 16.53 10.88
CA ASP A 94 4.74 17.32 12.11
C ASP A 94 3.57 16.93 13.04
N ILE A 95 2.58 16.20 12.53
CA ILE A 95 1.29 15.96 13.22
C ILE A 95 1.06 14.46 13.48
N GLY A 96 1.56 13.59 12.60
CA GLY A 96 1.28 12.17 12.57
C GLY A 96 0.11 11.80 11.64
N PRO A 97 -0.47 10.59 11.78
CA PRO A 97 -1.49 10.08 10.87
C PRO A 97 -2.85 10.77 11.05
N VAL A 98 -3.42 11.23 9.95
CA VAL A 98 -4.74 11.85 9.87
C VAL A 98 -5.55 11.19 8.76
N GLU A 99 -6.78 10.79 9.10
CA GLU A 99 -7.75 10.21 8.16
C GLU A 99 -8.59 11.30 7.51
N TYR A 100 -8.80 11.17 6.21
CA TYR A 100 -9.56 12.09 5.36
C TYR A 100 -10.59 11.32 4.53
N THR A 101 -11.69 12.00 4.17
CA THR A 101 -12.62 11.52 3.16
C THR A 101 -12.12 11.87 1.77
N MET A 102 -12.53 11.14 0.73
CA MET A 102 -12.06 11.38 -0.65
C MET A 102 -12.37 12.78 -1.17
N GLU A 103 -13.39 13.47 -0.63
CA GLU A 103 -13.68 14.86 -0.99
C GLU A 103 -12.50 15.81 -0.72
N CYS A 104 -11.60 15.45 0.21
CA CYS A 104 -10.42 16.23 0.54
C CYS A 104 -9.23 16.00 -0.41
N ILE A 105 -9.28 15.00 -1.29
CA ILE A 105 -8.12 14.60 -2.11
C ILE A 105 -7.65 15.71 -3.06
N ALA A 106 -8.57 16.57 -3.52
CA ALA A 106 -8.24 17.69 -4.40
C ALA A 106 -7.33 18.75 -3.74
N ALA A 107 -7.29 18.78 -2.40
CA ALA A 107 -6.39 19.62 -1.62
C ALA A 107 -5.00 19.00 -1.45
N ILE A 108 -4.79 17.77 -1.92
CA ILE A 108 -3.52 17.04 -1.78
C ILE A 108 -2.79 17.03 -3.13
N GLY A 109 -1.50 17.34 -3.12
CA GLY A 109 -0.63 17.27 -4.29
C GLY A 109 0.56 16.34 -4.06
N LEU A 110 1.16 15.83 -5.14
CA LEU A 110 2.44 15.13 -5.06
C LEU A 110 3.58 16.12 -4.89
N GLU A 111 4.50 15.84 -3.97
CA GLU A 111 5.68 16.68 -3.74
C GLU A 111 6.48 16.91 -5.03
N GLU A 112 6.66 15.87 -5.84
CA GLU A 112 7.37 15.94 -7.14
C GLU A 112 6.75 16.94 -8.13
N SER A 113 5.46 17.27 -7.95
CA SER A 113 4.73 18.19 -8.83
C SER A 113 4.74 19.64 -8.34
N ARG A 114 5.41 19.94 -7.23
CA ARG A 114 5.46 21.30 -6.65
C ARG A 114 6.28 22.29 -7.48
N ASP A 115 7.20 21.80 -8.30
CA ASP A 115 8.17 22.59 -9.08
C ASP A 115 7.88 22.64 -10.60
N THR A 116 6.71 22.16 -11.05
CA THR A 116 6.33 22.16 -12.49
C THR A 116 5.22 23.16 -12.77
#